data_AF-A0A1Z1V0L4-F1
#
_entry.id   AF-A0A1Z1V0L4-F1
#
_cell.length_a   1.000
_cell.length_b   1.000
_cell.length_c   1.000
_cell.angle_alpha   90.00
_cell.angle_beta   90.00
_cell.angle_gamma   90.00
#
_symmetry.space_group_name_H-M   'P 1'
#
loop_
_entity.id
_entity.type
_entity.pdbx_description
1 polymer ?
#
loop_
_entity_poly.entity_id
_entity_poly.type
_entity_poly.pdbx_seq_one_letter_code
_entity_poly.pdbx_strand_id
1 'polypeptide(L)'
;MSTVNQPELKQPEKAVSSEDIDNFIVDVFKETGHKISKDDPVISLIFLNQKIQEKFSNELQANFTALSEGFRQVVSSVENDYIQRFKNIVETCGDLDNEIKEKVEEGKNDLKERTTAAWRLQIENRPGSSCCCRTPRRICML
;
A
#
# COMPACT_ATOMS: atom_id res chain seq x y z
N MET A 1 -14.99 17.42 59.56
CA MET A 1 -14.53 16.02 59.69
C MET A 1 -14.81 15.33 58.37
N SER A 2 -13.78 15.18 57.53
CA SER A 2 -13.90 14.49 56.23
C SER A 2 -13.44 13.05 56.42
N THR A 3 -14.35 12.10 56.21
CA THR A 3 -14.07 10.67 56.25
C THR A 3 -13.14 10.29 55.09
N VAL A 4 -11.91 9.90 55.44
CA VAL A 4 -10.94 9.32 54.51
C VAL A 4 -11.44 7.93 54.15
N ASN A 5 -11.90 7.74 52.92
CA ASN A 5 -12.17 6.42 52.37
C ASN A 5 -10.83 5.67 52.27
N GLN A 6 -10.62 4.68 53.14
CA GLN A 6 -9.54 3.72 52.97
C GLN A 6 -9.81 2.87 51.72
N PRO A 7 -8.82 2.71 50.82
CA PRO A 7 -8.98 1.79 49.70
C PRO A 7 -9.07 0.35 50.25
N GLU A 8 -10.16 -0.34 49.93
CA GLU A 8 -10.28 -1.77 50.19
C GLU A 8 -9.12 -2.50 49.50
N LEU A 9 -8.22 -3.05 50.29
CA LEU A 9 -7.19 -3.99 49.84
C LEU A 9 -7.91 -5.22 49.30
N LYS A 10 -8.17 -5.25 47.99
CA LYS A 10 -8.54 -6.49 47.29
C LYS A 10 -7.45 -7.52 47.59
N GLN A 11 -7.81 -8.56 48.32
CA GLN A 11 -6.93 -9.72 48.48
C GLN A 11 -6.57 -10.22 47.08
N PRO A 12 -5.30 -10.55 46.82
CA PRO A 12 -4.91 -11.13 45.55
C PRO A 12 -5.75 -12.38 45.32
N GLU A 13 -6.36 -12.48 44.14
CA GLU A 13 -7.02 -13.72 43.71
C GLU A 13 -6.04 -14.89 43.90
N LYS A 14 -6.55 -16.02 44.41
CA LYS A 14 -5.72 -17.22 44.58
C LYS A 14 -5.08 -17.57 43.24
N ALA A 15 -3.74 -17.58 43.21
CA ALA A 15 -2.96 -17.83 42.00
C ALA A 15 -3.12 -19.26 41.44
N VAL A 16 -3.61 -20.20 42.26
CA VAL A 16 -3.80 -21.62 41.93
C VAL A 16 -5.07 -22.12 42.63
N SER A 17 -5.89 -22.93 41.95
CA SER A 17 -7.05 -23.55 42.58
C SER A 17 -6.62 -24.72 43.47
N SER A 18 -7.38 -24.99 44.54
CA SER A 18 -7.11 -26.17 45.38
C SER A 18 -7.29 -27.49 44.63
N GLU A 19 -8.12 -27.48 43.59
CA GLU A 19 -8.43 -28.63 42.76
C GLU A 19 -7.24 -29.00 41.86
N ASP A 20 -6.52 -28.00 41.33
CA ASP A 20 -5.30 -28.23 40.54
C ASP A 20 -4.18 -28.87 41.37
N ILE A 21 -4.03 -28.43 42.62
CA ILE A 21 -3.07 -29.00 43.58
C ILE A 21 -3.42 -30.46 43.86
N ASP A 22 -4.71 -30.74 44.09
CA ASP A 22 -5.19 -32.08 44.40
C ASP A 22 -5.01 -33.04 43.20
N ASN A 23 -5.32 -32.57 41.99
CA ASN A 23 -5.10 -33.32 40.76
C ASN A 23 -3.61 -33.63 40.55
N PHE A 24 -2.73 -32.64 40.73
CA PHE A 24 -1.28 -32.83 40.63
C PHE A 24 -0.77 -33.88 41.62
N ILE A 25 -1.18 -33.82 42.89
CA ILE A 25 -0.78 -34.79 43.91
C ILE A 25 -1.24 -36.20 43.56
N VAL A 26 -2.47 -36.34 43.07
CA VAL A 26 -3.03 -37.63 42.63
C VAL A 26 -2.20 -38.20 41.47
N ASP A 27 -1.80 -37.36 40.52
CA ASP A 27 -1.03 -37.81 39.37
C ASP A 27 0.41 -38.21 39.75
N VAL A 28 1.07 -37.45 40.62
CA VAL A 28 2.38 -37.87 41.18
C VAL A 28 2.26 -39.23 41.88
N PHE A 29 1.21 -39.46 42.66
CA PHE A 29 1.01 -40.75 43.32
C PHE A 29 0.77 -41.89 42.31
N LYS A 30 -0.04 -41.67 41.27
CA LYS A 30 -0.27 -42.68 40.22
C LYS A 30 1.01 -43.05 39.47
N GLU A 31 1.88 -42.08 39.19
CA GLU A 31 3.11 -42.31 38.41
C GLU A 31 4.25 -42.88 39.26
N THR A 32 4.41 -42.41 40.50
CA THR A 32 5.60 -42.68 41.32
C THR A 32 5.34 -43.54 42.54
N GLY A 33 4.08 -43.74 42.92
CA GLY A 33 3.68 -44.40 44.17
C GLY A 33 3.96 -43.58 45.45
N HIS A 34 4.56 -42.39 45.34
CA HIS A 34 4.89 -41.53 46.48
C HIS A 34 3.72 -40.63 46.87
N LYS A 35 3.47 -40.52 48.18
CA LYS A 35 2.51 -39.57 48.74
C LYS A 35 3.22 -38.28 49.11
N ILE A 36 2.72 -37.16 48.59
CA ILE A 36 3.18 -35.81 48.90
C ILE A 36 2.08 -35.04 49.63
N SER A 37 2.48 -34.18 50.57
CA SER A 37 1.56 -33.31 51.31
C SER A 37 1.15 -32.11 50.45
N LYS A 38 -0.08 -31.61 50.64
CA LYS A 38 -0.54 -30.35 50.03
C LYS A 38 0.31 -29.14 50.47
N ASP A 39 0.86 -29.23 51.68
CA ASP A 39 1.71 -28.18 52.27
C ASP A 39 3.19 -28.33 51.88
N ASP A 40 3.52 -29.25 50.98
CA ASP A 40 4.91 -29.43 50.52
C ASP A 40 5.37 -28.16 49.76
N PRO A 41 6.44 -27.49 50.20
CA PRO A 41 6.93 -26.27 49.56
C PRO A 41 7.35 -26.46 48.10
N VAL A 42 7.70 -27.70 47.69
CA VAL A 42 8.04 -28.02 46.30
C VAL A 42 6.84 -27.84 45.38
N ILE A 43 5.62 -28.15 45.84
CA ILE A 43 4.39 -27.95 45.08
C ILE A 43 4.22 -26.47 44.72
N SER A 44 4.45 -25.59 45.69
CA SER A 44 4.39 -24.14 45.47
C SER A 44 5.39 -23.68 44.40
N LEU A 45 6.60 -24.24 44.39
CA LEU A 45 7.62 -23.92 43.39
C LEU A 45 7.22 -24.40 41.98
N ILE A 46 6.60 -25.58 41.86
CA ILE A 46 6.14 -26.12 40.58
C ILE A 46 5.09 -25.21 39.96
N PHE A 47 4.05 -24.86 40.72
CA PHE A 47 2.99 -23.98 40.23
C PHE A 47 3.49 -22.56 39.95
N LEU A 48 4.42 -22.03 40.76
CA LEU A 48 5.07 -20.75 40.47
C LEU A 48 5.81 -20.80 39.13
N ASN A 49 6.59 -21.85 38.89
CA ASN A 49 7.31 -22.02 37.62
C ASN A 49 6.35 -22.15 36.44
N GLN A 50 5.26 -22.90 36.58
CA GLN A 50 4.20 -22.99 35.55
C GLN A 50 3.61 -21.61 35.25
N LYS A 51 3.25 -20.83 36.27
CA LYS A 51 2.71 -19.48 36.08
C LYS A 51 3.69 -18.52 35.40
N ILE A 52 4.97 -18.61 35.76
CA ILE A 52 6.03 -17.84 35.11
C ILE A 52 6.14 -18.24 33.64
N GLN A 53 6.14 -19.54 33.33
CA GLN A 53 6.21 -20.05 31.96
C GLN A 53 4.99 -19.64 31.13
N GLU A 54 3.78 -19.76 31.68
CA GLU A 54 2.55 -19.28 31.04
C GLU A 54 2.64 -17.80 30.70
N LYS A 55 3.08 -16.97 31.66
CA LYS A 55 3.22 -15.53 31.45
C LYS A 55 4.24 -15.23 30.35
N PHE A 56 5.42 -15.83 30.39
CA PHE A 56 6.43 -15.65 29.35
C PHE A 56 5.94 -16.13 27.98
N SER A 57 5.25 -17.28 27.92
CA SER A 57 4.70 -17.81 26.68
C SER A 57 3.67 -16.87 26.07
N ASN A 58 2.74 -16.36 26.89
CA ASN A 58 1.72 -15.40 26.45
C ASN A 58 2.34 -14.07 25.98
N GLU A 59 3.32 -13.54 26.70
CA GLU A 59 4.03 -12.31 26.31
C GLU A 59 4.80 -12.51 24.99
N LEU A 60 5.49 -13.65 24.84
CA LEU A 60 6.18 -13.98 23.58
C LEU A 60 5.20 -14.09 22.43
N GLN A 61 4.07 -14.77 22.62
CA GLN A 61 3.03 -14.90 21.59
C GLN A 61 2.49 -13.53 21.19
N ALA A 62 2.13 -12.69 22.15
CA ALA A 62 1.63 -11.34 21.89
C ALA A 62 2.66 -10.50 21.12
N ASN A 63 3.93 -10.56 21.51
CA ASN A 63 5.02 -9.84 20.83
C ASN A 63 5.23 -10.34 19.40
N PHE A 64 5.19 -11.66 19.17
CA PHE A 64 5.31 -12.22 17.82
C PHE A 64 4.14 -11.84 16.93
N THR A 65 2.91 -11.83 17.45
CA THR A 65 1.73 -11.38 16.72
C THR A 65 1.81 -9.89 16.38
N ALA A 66 2.22 -9.04 17.33
CA ALA A 66 2.39 -7.62 17.08
C ALA A 66 3.48 -7.35 16.04
N LEU A 67 4.60 -8.08 16.13
CA LEU A 67 5.71 -7.97 15.19
C LEU A 67 5.30 -8.40 13.78
N SER A 68 4.63 -9.55 13.63
CA SER A 68 4.21 -10.05 12.33
C SER A 68 3.18 -9.15 11.67
N GLU A 69 2.25 -8.59 12.44
CA GLU A 69 1.29 -7.61 11.96
C GLU A 69 1.98 -6.32 11.51
N GLY A 70 2.95 -5.82 12.29
CA GLY A 70 3.76 -4.66 11.92
C GLY A 70 4.52 -4.87 10.61
N PHE A 71 5.17 -6.03 10.44
CA PHE A 71 5.83 -6.38 9.18
C PHE A 71 4.86 -6.44 8.01
N ARG A 72 3.69 -7.07 8.19
CA ARG A 72 2.65 -7.15 7.15
C ARG A 72 2.21 -5.77 6.69
N GLN A 73 2.01 -4.83 7.63
CA GLN A 73 1.62 -3.46 7.32
C GLN A 73 2.70 -2.71 6.54
N VAL A 74 3.98 -2.84 6.94
CA VAL A 74 5.09 -2.21 6.21
C VAL A 74 5.17 -2.76 4.78
N VAL A 75 5.12 -4.07 4.60
CA VAL A 75 5.17 -4.69 3.27
C VAL A 75 3.99 -4.21 2.40
N SER A 76 2.77 -4.24 2.94
CA SER A 76 1.57 -3.82 2.20
C SER A 76 1.60 -2.33 1.85
N SER A 77 2.08 -1.47 2.75
CA SER A 77 2.26 -0.05 2.48
C SER A 77 3.26 0.18 1.34
N VAL A 78 4.39 -0.52 1.39
CA VAL A 78 5.44 -0.41 0.38
C VAL A 78 4.93 -0.90 -0.98
N GLU A 79 4.24 -2.04 -1.02
CA GLU A 79 3.62 -2.56 -2.24
C GLU A 79 2.63 -1.57 -2.84
N ASN A 80 1.75 -0.99 -2.01
CA ASN A 80 0.79 -0.01 -2.47
C ASN A 80 1.47 1.26 -3.00
N ASP A 81 2.48 1.78 -2.30
CA ASP A 81 3.24 2.95 -2.75
C ASP A 81 3.91 2.72 -4.10
N TYR A 82 4.51 1.55 -4.31
CA TYR A 82 5.11 1.19 -5.60
C TYR A 82 4.06 1.04 -6.71
N ILE A 83 2.92 0.41 -6.41
CA ILE A 83 1.82 0.28 -7.38
C ILE A 83 1.28 1.65 -7.79
N GLN A 84 1.08 2.57 -6.84
CA GLN A 84 0.60 3.92 -7.14
C GLN A 84 1.63 4.71 -7.96
N ARG A 85 2.92 4.64 -7.60
CA ARG A 85 3.99 5.25 -8.41
C ARG A 85 3.99 4.70 -9.84
N PHE A 86 3.85 3.39 -10.01
CA PHE A 86 3.81 2.77 -11.32
C PHE A 86 2.61 3.26 -12.14
N LYS A 87 1.41 3.32 -11.53
CA LYS A 87 0.21 3.85 -12.19
C LYS A 87 0.42 5.29 -12.67
N ASN A 88 0.96 6.16 -11.82
CA ASN A 88 1.23 7.56 -12.18
C ASN A 88 2.21 7.67 -13.34
N ILE A 89 3.27 6.84 -13.37
CA ILE A 89 4.22 6.81 -14.47
C ILE A 89 3.53 6.39 -15.77
N VAL A 90 2.72 5.32 -15.72
CA VAL A 90 1.98 4.84 -16.90
C VAL A 90 1.01 5.88 -17.44
N GLU A 91 0.29 6.58 -16.56
CA GLU A 91 -0.61 7.66 -16.92
C GLU A 91 0.16 8.82 -17.59
N THR A 92 1.25 9.27 -16.97
CA THR A 92 2.10 10.34 -17.53
C THR A 92 2.68 9.95 -18.89
N CYS A 93 3.10 8.69 -19.08
CA CYS A 93 3.56 8.20 -20.37
C CYS A 93 2.45 8.19 -21.42
N GLY A 94 1.21 7.89 -21.04
CA GLY A 94 0.05 7.97 -21.92
C GLY A 94 -0.25 9.41 -22.36
N ASP A 95 -0.18 10.35 -21.43
CA ASP A 95 -0.33 11.79 -21.73
C ASP A 95 0.75 12.28 -22.69
N LEU A 96 2.02 11.91 -22.44
CA LEU A 96 3.13 12.26 -23.31
C LEU A 96 2.98 11.65 -24.71
N ASP A 97 2.50 10.41 -24.84
CA ASP A 97 2.26 9.78 -26.15
C ASP A 97 1.15 10.52 -26.93
N ASN A 98 0.10 10.96 -26.24
CA ASN A 98 -0.95 11.77 -26.84
C ASN A 98 -0.42 13.14 -27.29
N GLU A 99 0.35 13.82 -26.44
CA GLU A 99 0.96 15.11 -26.79
C GLU A 99 1.90 14.98 -28.01
N ILE A 100 2.73 13.93 -28.05
CA ILE A 100 3.61 13.65 -29.20
C ILE A 100 2.78 13.44 -30.47
N LYS A 101 1.70 12.66 -30.41
CA LYS A 101 0.80 12.44 -31.56
C LYS A 101 0.19 13.73 -32.05
N GLU A 102 -0.32 14.58 -31.15
CA GLU A 102 -0.89 15.88 -31.52
C GLU A 102 0.15 16.76 -32.20
N LYS A 103 1.35 16.90 -31.63
CA LYS A 103 2.43 17.71 -32.22
C LYS A 103 2.90 17.18 -33.57
N VAL A 104 2.92 15.87 -33.76
CA VAL A 104 3.24 15.26 -35.06
C VAL A 104 2.18 15.58 -36.10
N GLU A 105 0.90 15.51 -35.76
CA GLU A 105 -0.19 15.86 -36.69
C GLU A 105 -0.23 17.35 -37.00
N GLU A 106 -0.01 18.23 -36.02
CA GLU A 106 0.19 19.67 -36.24
C GLU A 106 1.32 19.93 -37.25
N GLY A 107 2.49 19.31 -37.03
CA GLY A 107 3.64 19.46 -37.92
C GLY A 107 3.38 18.95 -39.35
N LYS A 108 2.62 17.86 -39.52
CA LYS A 108 2.20 17.38 -40.85
C LYS A 108 1.29 18.38 -41.56
N ASN A 109 0.34 18.95 -40.83
CA ASN A 109 -0.60 19.94 -41.39
C ASN A 109 0.15 21.22 -41.81
N ASP A 110 1.02 21.75 -40.97
CA ASP A 110 1.87 22.90 -41.28
C ASP A 110 2.73 22.67 -42.53
N LEU A 111 3.36 21.48 -42.63
CA LEU A 111 4.17 21.13 -43.80
C LEU A 111 3.31 21.09 -45.07
N LYS A 112 2.11 20.52 -44.99
CA LYS A 112 1.16 20.44 -46.12
C LYS A 112 0.71 21.83 -46.56
N GLU A 113 0.41 22.73 -45.63
CA GLU A 113 0.04 24.11 -45.92
C GLU A 113 1.19 24.88 -46.58
N ARG A 114 2.40 24.82 -46.00
CA ARG A 114 3.60 25.46 -46.58
C ARG A 114 3.90 24.93 -47.98
N THR A 115 3.81 23.62 -48.17
CA THR A 115 3.99 22.98 -49.48
C THR A 115 2.97 23.50 -50.48
N THR A 116 1.69 23.57 -50.10
CA THR A 116 0.62 24.08 -50.97
C THR A 116 0.82 25.56 -51.32
N ALA A 117 1.23 26.38 -50.35
CA ALA A 117 1.53 27.79 -50.56
C ALA A 117 2.72 27.99 -51.51
N ALA A 118 3.79 27.21 -51.34
CA ALA A 118 4.95 27.22 -52.23
C ALA A 118 4.55 26.82 -53.67
N TRP A 119 3.73 25.77 -53.84
CA TRP A 119 3.20 25.38 -55.15
C TRP A 119 2.38 26.50 -55.81
N ARG A 120 1.53 27.21 -55.05
CA ARG A 120 0.78 28.36 -55.59
C ARG A 120 1.71 29.47 -56.08
N LEU A 121 2.70 29.87 -55.28
CA LEU A 121 3.67 30.89 -55.65
C LEU A 121 4.48 30.49 -56.90
N GLN A 122 4.82 29.21 -57.05
CA GLN A 122 5.56 28.71 -58.21
C GLN A 122 4.71 28.68 -59.48
N ILE A 123 3.38 28.50 -59.36
CA ILE A 123 2.44 28.65 -60.47
C ILE A 123 2.28 30.12 -60.86
N GLU A 124 2.11 31.01 -59.88
CA GLU A 124 1.97 32.47 -60.12
C GLU A 124 3.22 33.07 -60.78
N ASN A 125 4.42 32.66 -60.35
CA ASN A 125 5.69 33.15 -60.89
C ASN A 125 6.16 32.41 -62.16
N ARG A 126 5.35 31.52 -62.74
CA ARG A 126 5.72 30.80 -63.97
C ARG A 126 5.68 31.77 -65.17
N PRO A 127 6.79 31.98 -65.91
CA PRO A 127 6.80 32.88 -67.06
C PRO A 127 5.87 32.33 -68.16
N GLY A 128 4.76 33.03 -68.41
CA GLY A 128 3.72 32.65 -69.37
C GLY A 128 2.27 32.66 -68.84
N SER A 129 2.03 32.95 -67.56
CA SER A 129 0.69 32.98 -66.95
C SER A 129 -0.11 34.28 -67.19
N SER A 130 0.42 35.25 -67.95
CA SER A 130 -0.38 36.38 -68.45
C SER A 130 -1.30 35.89 -69.57
N CYS A 131 -2.46 35.36 -69.21
CA CYS A 131 -3.56 35.18 -70.14
C CYS A 131 -3.94 36.55 -70.73
N CYS A 132 -3.50 36.76 -71.97
CA CYS A 132 -4.03 37.69 -72.95
C CYS A 132 -5.53 37.42 -73.20
N CYS A 133 -6.42 37.78 -72.28
CA CYS A 133 -7.86 37.63 -72.47
C CYS A 133 -8.65 38.78 -71.81
N ARG A 134 -8.41 40.04 -72.19
CA ARG A 134 -9.39 41.13 -71.95
C ARG A 134 -9.40 42.14 -73.09
N THR A 135 -10.13 41.82 -74.16
CA THR A 135 -10.82 42.84 -74.98
C THR A 135 -11.97 42.21 -75.76
N PRO A 136 -13.23 42.63 -75.55
CA PRO A 136 -14.30 42.41 -76.50
C PRO A 136 -14.42 43.62 -77.45
N ARG A 137 -14.56 43.33 -78.75
CA ARG A 137 -15.17 44.17 -79.80
C ARG A 137 -14.48 45.50 -80.17
N ARG A 138 -14.02 45.63 -81.42
CA ARG A 138 -14.73 46.24 -82.58
C ARG A 138 -13.72 46.70 -83.65
N ILE A 139 -13.95 46.20 -84.86
CA ILE A 139 -13.85 46.84 -86.18
C ILE A 139 -13.31 48.29 -86.17
N CYS A 140 -12.26 48.55 -86.94
CA CYS A 140 -12.20 49.67 -87.88
C CYS A 140 -11.33 49.28 -89.08
N MET A 141 -11.96 49.18 -90.25
CA MET A 141 -11.33 49.33 -91.56
C MET A 141 -10.80 50.75 -91.70
N LEU A 142 -9.58 50.91 -92.21
CA LEU A 142 -9.20 51.67 -93.41
C LEU A 142 -7.67 51.68 -93.51
#